data_AF-A0A922YUD8-F1
#
_entry.id   AF-A0A922YUD8-F1
#
_cell.length_a   1.000
_cell.length_b   1.000
_cell.length_c   1.000
_cell.angle_alpha   90.00
_cell.angle_beta   90.00
_cell.angle_gamma   90.00
#
_symmetry.space_group_name_H-M   'P 1'
#
loop_
_entity.id
_entity.type
_entity.pdbx_description
1 polymer ?
#
loop_
_entity_poly.entity_id
_entity_poly.type
_entity_poly.pdbx_seq_one_letter_code
_entity_poly.pdbx_strand_id
1 'polypeptide(L)' 'QGLDRKAIRDYVAGTTHKTILGDIRFNGSENVGTPGTVGQWQNGEFEVVWPQNVATAPLNPAKPDWK' A
#
# COMPACT_ATOMS: atom_id res chain seq x y z
N GLN A 1 -23.84 -27.62 9.23
CA GLN A 1 -22.36 -27.60 9.39
C GLN A 1 -21.83 -26.38 8.67
N GLY A 2 -21.00 -25.58 9.34
CA GLY A 2 -20.39 -24.40 8.74
C GLY A 2 -18.96 -24.69 8.32
N LEU A 3 -18.41 -23.82 7.46
CA LEU A 3 -16.97 -23.83 7.17
C LEU A 3 -16.15 -23.62 8.45
N ASP A 4 -15.01 -24.28 8.53
CA ASP A 4 -14.06 -24.12 9.64
C ASP A 4 -13.45 -22.70 9.61
N ARG A 5 -13.93 -21.87 10.54
CA ARG A 5 -13.50 -20.47 10.68
C ARG A 5 -12.01 -20.35 11.00
N LYS A 6 -11.45 -21.30 11.74
CA LYS A 6 -10.02 -21.30 12.09
C LYS A 6 -9.19 -21.60 10.86
N ALA A 7 -9.57 -22.61 10.07
CA ALA A 7 -8.88 -22.95 8.83
C ALA A 7 -8.90 -21.78 7.82
N ILE A 8 -10.05 -21.10 7.67
CA ILE A 8 -10.16 -19.91 6.80
C ILE A 8 -9.24 -18.80 7.29
N ARG A 9 -9.28 -18.47 8.59
CA ARG A 9 -8.42 -17.42 9.17
C ARG A 9 -6.94 -17.74 8.94
N ASP A 10 -6.54 -18.98 9.22
CA ASP A 10 -5.13 -19.40 9.13
C ASP A 10 -4.66 -19.36 7.66
N TYR A 11 -5.52 -19.72 6.70
CA TYR A 11 -5.23 -19.60 5.27
C TYR A 11 -5.08 -18.15 4.83
N VAL A 12 -6.02 -17.27 5.20
CA VAL A 12 -5.98 -15.85 4.83
C VAL A 12 -4.75 -15.15 5.43
N ALA A 13 -4.39 -15.46 6.68
CA ALA A 13 -3.21 -14.90 7.34
C ALA A 13 -1.88 -15.44 6.80
N GLY A 14 -1.85 -16.68 6.28
CA GLY A 14 -0.64 -17.34 5.80
C GLY A 14 -0.31 -17.13 4.32
N THR A 15 -1.21 -16.54 3.54
CA THR A 15 -1.09 -16.44 2.07
C THR A 15 -1.06 -15.00 1.58
N THR A 16 -0.49 -14.80 0.38
CA THR A 16 -0.49 -13.52 -0.32
C THR A 16 -1.70 -13.45 -1.26
N HIS A 17 -2.45 -12.34 -1.20
CA HIS A 17 -3.67 -12.11 -1.97
C HIS A 17 -3.45 -11.03 -3.01
N LYS A 18 -3.74 -11.33 -4.28
CA LYS A 18 -3.64 -10.32 -5.35
C LYS A 18 -4.86 -9.41 -5.32
N THR A 19 -4.65 -8.10 -5.23
CA THR A 19 -5.73 -7.12 -5.24
C THR A 19 -5.46 -6.01 -6.26
N ILE A 20 -6.45 -5.17 -6.51
CA ILE A 20 -6.28 -3.97 -7.35
C ILE A 20 -5.23 -2.99 -6.78
N LEU A 21 -4.95 -3.06 -5.48
CA LEU A 21 -3.97 -2.23 -4.78
C LEU A 21 -2.58 -2.90 -4.71
N GLY A 22 -2.40 -4.04 -5.38
CA GLY A 22 -1.21 -4.86 -5.31
C GLY A 22 -1.37 -6.10 -4.41
N ASP A 23 -0.27 -6.77 -4.15
CA ASP A 23 -0.23 -7.99 -3.36
C ASP A 23 -0.38 -7.65 -1.87
N ILE A 24 -1.48 -8.08 -1.25
CA ILE A 24 -1.73 -7.93 0.18
C ILE A 24 -1.27 -9.19 0.91
N ARG A 25 -0.50 -9.00 1.98
CA ARG A 25 -0.07 -10.07 2.88
C ARG A 25 -0.24 -9.61 4.31
N PHE A 26 -0.63 -10.52 5.19
CA PHE A 26 -0.73 -10.26 6.62
C PHE A 26 0.45 -10.90 7.37
N ASN A 27 0.95 -10.23 8.40
CA ASN A 27 1.78 -10.81 9.44
C ASN A 27 1.03 -10.66 10.77
N GLY A 28 0.34 -11.71 11.21
CA GLY A 28 -0.63 -11.59 12.30
C GLY A 28 -1.83 -10.74 11.90
N SER A 29 -2.09 -9.65 12.63
CA SER A 29 -3.18 -8.70 12.33
C SER A 29 -2.74 -7.52 11.46
N GLU A 30 -1.46 -7.44 11.09
CA GLU A 30 -0.89 -6.30 10.38
C GLU A 30 -0.75 -6.60 8.89
N ASN A 31 -1.25 -5.70 8.03
CA ASN A 31 -1.03 -5.78 6.59
C ASN A 31 0.41 -5.32 6.28
N VAL A 32 1.26 -6.26 5.89
CA VAL A 32 2.66 -6.04 5.53
C VAL A 32 2.89 -6.02 4.02
N GLY A 33 1.85 -6.27 3.22
CA GLY A 33 1.97 -6.41 1.76
C GLY A 33 1.75 -5.13 0.97
N THR A 34 0.96 -4.19 1.49
CA THR A 34 0.77 -2.88 0.85
C THR A 34 1.76 -1.87 1.43
N PRO A 35 2.93 -1.62 0.81
CA PRO A 35 3.73 -0.48 1.22
C PRO A 35 2.89 0.78 1.00
N GLY A 36 2.59 1.50 2.08
CA GLY A 36 1.90 2.78 1.97
C GLY A 36 2.65 3.68 1.00
N THR A 37 1.93 4.32 0.10
CA THR A 37 2.51 5.26 -0.87
C THR A 37 2.65 6.63 -0.24
N VAL A 38 3.80 7.29 -0.46
CA VAL A 38 3.96 8.71 -0.15
C VAL A 38 3.55 9.48 -1.40
N GLY A 39 2.57 10.37 -1.26
CA GLY A 39 2.12 11.23 -2.34
C GLY A 39 2.48 12.70 -2.11
N GLN A 40 2.68 13.43 -3.20
CA GLN A 40 2.96 14.85 -3.19
C GLN A 40 2.17 15.56 -4.30
N TRP A 41 1.54 16.67 -3.97
CA TRP A 41 0.95 17.55 -4.98
C TRP A 41 2.07 18.30 -5.72
N GLN A 42 2.17 18.10 -7.03
CA GLN A 42 3.15 18.74 -7.91
C GLN A 42 2.42 19.30 -9.14
N ASN A 43 2.68 20.56 -9.48
CA ASN A 43 2.10 21.21 -10.66
C ASN A 43 0.55 21.10 -10.78
N GLY A 44 -0.15 20.97 -9.65
CA GLY A 44 -1.61 20.83 -9.62
C GLY A 44 -2.14 19.38 -9.73
N GLU A 45 -1.26 18.39 -9.82
CA GLU A 45 -1.62 16.96 -9.84
C GLU A 45 -1.08 16.24 -8.60
N PHE A 46 -1.77 15.15 -8.20
CA PHE A 46 -1.34 14.32 -7.09
C PHE A 46 -0.46 13.19 -7.59
N GLU A 47 0.82 13.25 -7.25
CA GLU A 47 1.82 12.30 -7.69
C GLU A 47 2.22 11.35 -6.56
N VAL A 48 2.45 10.07 -6.88
CA VAL A 48 3.10 9.12 -5.96
C VAL A 48 4.61 9.26 -6.12
N VAL A 49 5.30 9.59 -5.03
CA VAL A 49 6.75 9.84 -5.04
C VAL A 49 7.56 8.71 -4.41
N TRP A 50 6.91 7.82 -3.66
CA TRP A 50 7.54 6.64 -3.05
C TRP A 50 6.50 5.55 -2.72
N PRO A 51 6.84 4.24 -2.77
CA PRO A 51 8.14 3.66 -3.15
C PRO A 51 8.47 3.79 -4.63
N GLN A 52 9.77 3.79 -4.96
CA GLN A 52 10.27 4.10 -6.31
C GLN A 52 9.73 3.17 -7.41
N ASN A 53 9.40 1.93 -7.07
CA ASN A 53 8.85 0.95 -8.01
C ASN A 53 7.41 1.27 -8.45
N VAL A 54 6.72 2.18 -7.76
CA VAL A 54 5.36 2.64 -8.10
C VAL A 54 5.28 4.18 -8.18
N ALA A 55 6.42 4.86 -8.21
CA ALA A 55 6.48 6.31 -8.27
C ALA A 55 6.09 6.82 -9.67
N THR A 56 5.20 7.81 -9.70
CA THR A 56 4.76 8.51 -10.91
C THR A 56 5.58 9.78 -11.16
N ALA A 57 6.15 10.37 -10.10
CA ALA A 57 7.09 11.49 -10.18
C ALA A 57 8.19 11.38 -9.10
N PRO A 58 9.37 11.99 -9.30
CA PRO A 58 10.35 12.13 -8.23
C PRO A 58 9.83 13.05 -7.11
N LEU A 59 10.22 12.80 -5.86
CA LEU A 59 9.95 13.71 -4.75
C LEU A 59 10.54 15.10 -5.06
N ASN A 60 9.71 16.13 -4.97
CA ASN A 60 10.14 17.52 -5.09
C ASN A 60 10.46 18.09 -3.70
N PRO A 61 11.74 18.30 -3.34
CA PRO A 61 12.11 18.81 -2.02
C PRO A 61 11.94 20.33 -1.90
N ALA A 62 11.58 21.04 -2.98
CA ALA A 62 11.43 22.47 -2.95
C ALA A 62 10.28 22.84 -1.98
N LYS A 63 10.61 23.60 -0.94
CA LYS A 63 9.62 24.17 -0.04
C LYS A 63 8.72 25.11 -0.87
N PRO A 64 7.41 24.89 -0.89
CA PRO A 64 6.51 25.82 -1.58
C PRO A 64 6.54 27.19 -0.91
N ASP A 65 6.39 28.24 -1.71
CA ASP A 65 6.43 29.64 -1.27
C ASP A 65 5.12 30.06 -0.58
N TRP A 66 4.64 29.25 0.38
CA TRP A 66 3.46 29.56 1.19
C TRP A 66 3.81 30.71 2.14
N LYS A 67 3.28 31.90 1.85
CA LYS A 67 3.33 33.08 2.73
C LYS A 67 2.22 33.02 3.78
#